data_AF-A0AA39HYF7-F1
#
_entry.id   AF-A0AA39HYF7-F1
#
_cell.length_a   1.000
_cell.length_b   1.000
_cell.length_c   1.000
_cell.angle_alpha   90.00
_cell.angle_beta   90.00
_cell.angle_gamma   90.00
#
_symmetry.space_group_name_H-M   'P 1'
#
loop_
_entity.id
_entity.type
_entity.pdbx_description
1 polymer ?
#
loop_
_entity_poly.entity_id
_entity_poly.type
_entity_poly.pdbx_seq_one_letter_code
_entity_poly.pdbx_strand_id
1 'polypeptide(L)'
;MSIYETIDQLFEDQKVEEAYDIVKKALTEDKENVELLWRYAAACYKCGSKLNKKEEAKKKTLYLEGREASVAAYRLNDSHFKVLKWAAIVSGYKFKEYLDKALAIDYNESSLFHMRGRFAFSVANLSWLERKAAAAFFAEPPTATIDEALKDFEECEKLEDGAWLENNLYLAKCYLQKGNKDSGIKYLKLAVEMEADDDGERDLQAEAKKLLEKNSK
;
A
#
# COMPACT_ATOMS: atom_id res chain seq x y z
N MET A 1 -19.85 -13.22 17.93
CA MET A 1 -18.76 -12.70 17.09
C MET A 1 -17.86 -13.87 16.75
N SER A 2 -17.66 -14.18 15.47
CA SER A 2 -16.72 -15.20 15.03
C SER A 2 -15.28 -14.77 15.35
N ILE A 3 -14.33 -15.71 15.35
CA ILE A 3 -12.91 -15.37 15.52
C ILE A 3 -12.44 -14.36 14.47
N TYR A 4 -12.96 -14.45 13.25
CA TYR A 4 -12.66 -13.54 12.15
C TYR A 4 -13.13 -12.11 12.45
N GLU A 5 -14.39 -11.96 12.86
CA GLU A 5 -14.96 -10.67 13.25
C GLU A 5 -14.23 -10.05 14.44
N THR A 6 -13.80 -10.88 15.42
CA THR A 6 -13.00 -10.40 16.55
C THR A 6 -11.64 -9.87 16.11
N ILE A 7 -10.93 -10.58 15.23
CA ILE A 7 -9.65 -10.13 14.69
C ILE A 7 -9.82 -8.83 13.88
N ASP A 8 -10.87 -8.76 13.05
CA ASP A 8 -11.15 -7.59 12.23
C ASP A 8 -11.47 -6.36 13.09
N GLN A 9 -12.27 -6.53 14.16
CA GLN A 9 -12.53 -5.45 15.13
C GLN A 9 -11.26 -4.98 15.84
N LEU A 10 -10.36 -5.89 16.20
CA LEU A 10 -9.08 -5.52 16.81
C LEU A 10 -8.20 -4.71 15.85
N PHE A 11 -8.30 -4.92 14.54
CA PHE A 11 -7.62 -4.06 13.56
C PHE A 11 -8.22 -2.66 13.51
N GLU A 12 -9.55 -2.53 13.58
CA GLU A 12 -10.25 -1.24 13.65
C GLU A 12 -9.89 -0.48 14.92
N ASP A 13 -9.86 -1.18 16.06
CA ASP A 13 -9.51 -0.64 17.39
C ASP A 13 -8.01 -0.35 17.56
N GLN A 14 -7.19 -0.54 16.52
CA GLN A 14 -5.73 -0.37 16.53
C GLN A 14 -4.98 -1.31 17.51
N LYS A 15 -5.62 -2.37 17.99
CA LYS A 15 -5.08 -3.42 18.88
C LYS A 15 -4.45 -4.56 18.10
N VAL A 16 -3.50 -4.21 17.23
CA VAL A 16 -2.92 -5.13 16.23
C VAL A 16 -2.09 -6.25 16.86
N GLU A 17 -1.48 -6.00 18.02
CA GLU A 17 -0.72 -6.99 18.78
C GLU A 17 -1.63 -8.10 19.33
N GLU A 18 -2.81 -7.74 19.86
CA GLU A 18 -3.81 -8.70 20.32
C GLU A 18 -4.34 -9.55 19.15
N ALA A 19 -4.62 -8.90 18.01
CA ALA A 19 -5.02 -9.58 16.78
C ALA A 19 -3.97 -10.59 16.32
N TYR A 20 -2.68 -10.21 16.36
CA TYR A 20 -1.55 -11.07 16.02
C TYR A 20 -1.49 -12.32 16.90
N ASP A 21 -1.63 -12.17 18.22
CA ASP A 21 -1.55 -13.30 19.15
C ASP A 21 -2.72 -14.28 18.96
N ILE A 22 -3.95 -13.75 18.78
CA ILE A 22 -5.15 -14.56 18.55
C ILE A 22 -5.03 -15.37 17.26
N VAL A 23 -4.69 -14.72 16.15
CA VAL A 23 -4.63 -15.40 14.85
C VAL A 23 -3.45 -16.38 14.79
N LYS A 24 -2.30 -16.05 15.40
CA LYS A 24 -1.15 -16.96 15.49
C LYS A 24 -1.50 -18.23 16.27
N LYS A 25 -2.23 -18.08 17.38
CA LYS A 25 -2.72 -19.23 18.16
C LYS A 25 -3.71 -20.06 17.35
N ALA A 26 -4.68 -19.45 16.69
CA ALA A 26 -5.67 -20.17 15.90
C ALA A 26 -5.04 -21.00 14.76
N LEU A 27 -4.01 -20.47 14.10
CA LEU A 27 -3.25 -21.18 13.07
C LEU A 27 -2.48 -22.41 13.58
N THR A 28 -2.30 -22.58 14.89
CA THR A 28 -1.73 -23.82 15.45
C THR A 28 -2.70 -25.00 15.33
N GLU A 29 -4.00 -24.72 15.34
CA GLU A 29 -5.07 -25.71 15.27
C GLU A 29 -5.50 -25.96 13.82
N ASP A 30 -5.56 -24.91 13.00
CA ASP A 30 -5.97 -24.97 11.59
C ASP A 30 -4.98 -24.21 10.68
N LYS A 31 -3.88 -24.88 10.33
CA LYS A 31 -2.71 -24.29 9.64
C LYS A 31 -2.99 -23.83 8.21
N GLU A 32 -4.00 -24.40 7.56
CA GLU A 32 -4.33 -24.15 6.15
C GLU A 32 -5.61 -23.31 6.01
N ASN A 33 -6.07 -22.69 7.10
CA ASN A 33 -7.23 -21.82 7.05
C ASN A 33 -6.90 -20.52 6.31
N VAL A 34 -7.42 -20.37 5.09
CA VAL A 34 -7.22 -19.19 4.25
C VAL A 34 -7.62 -17.90 4.98
N GLU A 35 -8.72 -17.90 5.72
CA GLU A 35 -9.24 -16.73 6.43
C GLU A 35 -8.36 -16.30 7.60
N LEU A 36 -7.69 -17.25 8.27
CA LEU A 36 -6.71 -16.94 9.31
C LEU A 36 -5.36 -16.53 8.71
N LEU A 37 -4.91 -17.16 7.62
CA LEU A 37 -3.60 -16.90 7.04
C LEU A 37 -3.47 -15.47 6.51
N TRP A 38 -4.47 -14.94 5.79
CA TRP A 38 -4.38 -13.55 5.32
C TRP A 38 -4.48 -12.54 6.48
N ARG A 39 -5.27 -12.85 7.52
CA ARG A 39 -5.34 -12.03 8.74
C ARG A 39 -4.03 -12.04 9.51
N TYR A 40 -3.34 -13.18 9.54
CA TYR A 40 -2.02 -13.26 10.15
C TYR A 40 -0.98 -12.45 9.37
N ALA A 41 -0.99 -12.54 8.05
CA ALA A 41 -0.17 -11.68 7.19
C ALA A 41 -0.43 -10.19 7.47
N ALA A 42 -1.71 -9.80 7.60
CA ALA A 42 -2.13 -8.45 7.96
C ALA A 42 -1.59 -8.00 9.32
N ALA A 43 -1.77 -8.83 10.35
CA ALA A 43 -1.33 -8.55 11.71
C ALA A 43 0.19 -8.40 11.78
N CYS A 44 0.94 -9.31 11.15
CA CYS A 44 2.39 -9.23 11.02
C CYS A 44 2.86 -7.90 10.43
N TYR A 45 2.27 -7.46 9.31
CA TYR A 45 2.60 -6.19 8.68
C TYR A 45 2.31 -4.99 9.59
N LYS A 46 1.10 -4.94 10.16
CA LYS A 46 0.65 -3.86 11.04
C LYS A 46 1.48 -3.77 12.33
N CYS A 47 1.83 -4.90 12.94
CA CYS A 47 2.76 -4.93 14.07
C CYS A 47 4.13 -4.38 13.64
N GLY A 48 4.67 -4.87 12.52
CA GLY A 48 5.99 -4.46 12.03
C GLY A 48 6.07 -2.97 11.64
N SER A 49 4.98 -2.37 11.14
CA SER A 49 4.94 -0.96 10.77
C SER A 49 5.00 -0.02 11.97
N LYS A 50 4.56 -0.47 13.16
CA LYS A 50 4.66 0.31 14.41
C LYS A 50 6.07 0.30 15.05
N LEU A 51 6.94 -0.62 14.63
CA LEU A 51 8.27 -0.79 15.22
C LEU A 51 9.29 0.24 14.70
N ASN A 52 10.10 0.76 15.62
CA ASN A 52 11.18 1.71 15.33
C ASN A 52 12.51 1.00 15.01
N LYS A 53 13.55 1.79 14.65
CA LYS A 53 14.87 1.28 14.27
C LYS A 53 15.58 0.43 15.35
N LYS A 54 15.25 0.59 16.63
CA LYS A 54 15.84 -0.22 17.72
C LYS A 54 15.29 -1.65 17.74
N GLU A 55 14.13 -1.87 17.11
CA GLU A 55 13.41 -3.15 17.08
C GLU A 55 13.51 -3.85 15.73
N GLU A 56 14.54 -3.51 14.94
CA GLU A 56 14.73 -3.97 13.56
C GLU A 56 14.73 -5.51 13.42
N ALA A 57 15.31 -6.23 14.40
CA ALA A 57 15.29 -7.70 14.38
C ALA A 57 13.86 -8.26 14.47
N LYS A 58 13.05 -7.72 15.39
CA LYS A 58 11.63 -8.10 15.56
C LYS A 58 10.82 -7.74 14.32
N LYS A 59 11.07 -6.57 13.74
CA LYS A 59 10.45 -6.10 12.49
C LYS A 59 10.71 -7.07 11.33
N LYS A 60 11.96 -7.50 11.16
CA LYS A 60 12.34 -8.49 10.14
C LYS A 60 11.62 -9.82 10.34
N THR A 61 11.55 -10.32 11.58
CA THR A 61 10.83 -11.55 11.89
C THR A 61 9.35 -11.45 11.52
N LEU A 62 8.67 -10.37 11.93
CA LEU A 62 7.26 -10.16 11.61
C LEU A 62 7.00 -10.12 10.10
N TYR A 63 7.82 -9.39 9.34
CA TYR A 63 7.67 -9.34 7.89
C TYR A 63 7.95 -10.68 7.21
N LEU A 64 8.88 -11.47 7.73
CA LEU A 64 9.11 -12.83 7.23
C LEU A 64 7.90 -13.73 7.50
N GLU A 65 7.38 -13.75 8.74
CA GLU A 65 6.18 -14.51 9.11
C GLU A 65 4.98 -14.12 8.23
N GLY A 66 4.74 -12.81 8.07
CA GLY A 66 3.63 -12.33 7.23
C GLY A 66 3.78 -12.71 5.77
N ARG A 67 5.01 -12.67 5.23
CA ARG A 67 5.29 -13.12 3.86
C ARG A 67 5.01 -14.61 3.69
N GLU A 68 5.49 -15.46 4.61
CA GLU A 68 5.23 -16.90 4.57
C GLU A 68 3.73 -17.21 4.62
N ALA A 69 2.99 -16.56 5.52
CA ALA A 69 1.54 -16.72 5.65
C ALA A 69 0.80 -16.29 4.38
N SER A 70 1.19 -15.16 3.76
CA SER A 70 0.56 -14.70 2.51
C SER A 70 0.80 -15.65 1.34
N VAL A 71 2.00 -16.23 1.23
CA VAL A 71 2.32 -17.21 0.19
C VAL A 71 1.53 -18.49 0.41
N ALA A 72 1.38 -18.94 1.66
CA ALA A 72 0.55 -20.09 1.99
C ALA A 72 -0.92 -19.85 1.62
N ALA A 73 -1.48 -18.70 2.01
CA ALA A 73 -2.85 -18.33 1.68
C ALA A 73 -3.09 -18.28 0.17
N TYR A 74 -2.16 -17.68 -0.59
CA TYR A 74 -2.24 -17.57 -2.04
C TYR A 74 -2.20 -18.94 -2.73
N ARG A 75 -1.40 -19.89 -2.24
CA ARG A 75 -1.37 -21.25 -2.79
C ARG A 75 -2.69 -22.00 -2.59
N LEU A 76 -3.40 -21.70 -1.50
CA LEU A 76 -4.67 -22.33 -1.16
C LEU A 76 -5.84 -21.70 -1.92
N ASN A 77 -5.82 -20.38 -2.12
CA ASN A 77 -6.83 -19.67 -2.91
C ASN A 77 -6.26 -18.39 -3.53
N ASP A 78 -5.90 -18.46 -4.81
CA ASP A 78 -5.31 -17.36 -5.58
C ASP A 78 -6.33 -16.38 -6.17
N SER A 79 -7.62 -16.64 -5.94
CA SER A 79 -8.75 -15.78 -6.36
C SER A 79 -9.42 -15.06 -5.19
N HIS A 80 -8.96 -15.29 -3.96
CA HIS A 80 -9.53 -14.64 -2.78
C HIS A 80 -9.01 -13.20 -2.65
N PHE A 81 -9.93 -12.23 -2.64
CA PHE A 81 -9.61 -10.80 -2.64
C PHE A 81 -8.64 -10.39 -1.51
N LYS A 82 -8.94 -10.76 -0.26
CA LYS A 82 -8.09 -10.40 0.89
C LYS A 82 -6.72 -11.06 0.84
N VAL A 83 -6.63 -12.26 0.25
CA VAL A 83 -5.35 -12.95 0.05
C VAL A 83 -4.49 -12.19 -0.94
N LEU A 84 -5.06 -11.79 -2.08
CA LEU A 84 -4.36 -10.99 -3.10
C LEU A 84 -3.91 -9.63 -2.54
N LYS A 85 -4.80 -8.92 -1.84
CA LYS A 85 -4.49 -7.61 -1.21
C LYS A 85 -3.30 -7.72 -0.27
N TRP A 86 -3.32 -8.68 0.68
CA TRP A 86 -2.24 -8.82 1.65
C TRP A 86 -0.98 -9.41 1.04
N ALA A 87 -1.08 -10.33 0.08
CA ALA A 87 0.09 -10.83 -0.65
C ALA A 87 0.83 -9.72 -1.39
N ALA A 88 0.11 -8.76 -2.01
CA ALA A 88 0.74 -7.57 -2.56
C ALA A 88 1.52 -6.82 -1.47
N ILE A 89 0.85 -6.41 -0.39
CA ILE A 89 1.45 -5.58 0.66
C ILE A 89 2.69 -6.23 1.31
N VAL A 90 2.61 -7.52 1.66
CA VAL A 90 3.65 -8.15 2.51
C VAL A 90 4.72 -8.89 1.72
N SER A 91 4.41 -9.41 0.52
CA SER A 91 5.38 -10.20 -0.21
C SER A 91 6.32 -9.33 -1.03
N GLY A 92 5.86 -8.20 -1.56
CA GLY A 92 6.58 -7.37 -2.55
C GLY A 92 6.93 -8.09 -3.87
N TYR A 93 6.78 -9.41 -3.94
CA TYR A 93 6.96 -10.25 -5.12
C TYR A 93 5.65 -10.30 -5.90
N LYS A 94 5.71 -10.19 -7.24
CA LYS A 94 4.51 -10.13 -8.10
C LYS A 94 3.50 -9.06 -7.65
N PHE A 95 3.98 -7.99 -7.02
CA PHE A 95 3.17 -6.91 -6.43
C PHE A 95 2.07 -6.43 -7.38
N LYS A 96 2.45 -6.03 -8.60
CA LYS A 96 1.52 -5.58 -9.64
C LYS A 96 0.52 -6.67 -10.05
N GLU A 97 0.96 -7.92 -10.22
CA GLU A 97 0.07 -9.04 -10.58
C GLU A 97 -1.03 -9.25 -9.53
N TYR A 98 -0.68 -9.20 -8.24
CA TYR A 98 -1.65 -9.35 -7.16
C TYR A 98 -2.64 -8.18 -7.11
N LEU A 99 -2.15 -6.94 -7.29
CA LEU A 99 -3.03 -5.76 -7.34
C LEU A 99 -3.96 -5.81 -8.55
N ASP A 100 -3.47 -6.21 -9.72
CA ASP A 100 -4.29 -6.33 -10.94
C ASP A 100 -5.39 -7.37 -10.76
N LYS A 101 -5.09 -8.53 -10.14
CA LYS A 101 -6.10 -9.55 -9.81
C LYS A 101 -7.10 -9.06 -8.77
N ALA A 102 -6.64 -8.38 -7.73
CA ALA A 102 -7.51 -7.86 -6.67
C ALA A 102 -8.49 -6.82 -7.23
N LEU A 103 -8.02 -5.89 -8.08
CA LEU A 103 -8.85 -4.89 -8.75
C LEU A 103 -9.82 -5.48 -9.79
N ALA A 104 -9.50 -6.65 -10.35
CA ALA A 104 -10.43 -7.39 -11.21
C ALA A 104 -11.59 -8.04 -10.41
N ILE A 105 -11.41 -8.24 -9.10
CA ILE A 105 -12.42 -8.83 -8.21
C ILE A 105 -13.25 -7.73 -7.55
N ASP A 106 -12.59 -6.71 -6.99
CA ASP A 106 -13.25 -5.56 -6.36
C ASP A 106 -12.59 -4.27 -6.82
N TYR A 107 -13.34 -3.54 -7.67
CA TYR A 107 -12.94 -2.27 -8.26
C TYR A 107 -13.32 -1.06 -7.37
N ASN A 108 -13.93 -1.27 -6.20
CA ASN A 108 -14.35 -0.19 -5.30
C ASN A 108 -13.38 0.04 -4.13
N GLU A 109 -12.26 -0.68 -4.09
CA GLU A 109 -11.22 -0.51 -3.07
C GLU A 109 -10.18 0.52 -3.54
N SER A 110 -10.39 1.78 -3.16
CA SER A 110 -9.50 2.93 -3.44
C SER A 110 -8.03 2.66 -3.12
N SER A 111 -7.75 1.99 -2.00
CA SER A 111 -6.39 1.72 -1.56
C SER A 111 -5.59 0.86 -2.56
N LEU A 112 -6.25 0.00 -3.35
CA LEU A 112 -5.57 -0.80 -4.38
C LEU A 112 -5.12 0.06 -5.56
N PHE A 113 -5.94 1.03 -5.99
CA PHE A 113 -5.53 1.99 -7.00
C PHE A 113 -4.37 2.82 -6.51
N HIS A 114 -4.46 3.38 -5.30
CA HIS A 114 -3.37 4.17 -4.73
C HIS A 114 -2.05 3.38 -4.68
N MET A 115 -2.09 2.12 -4.22
CA MET A 115 -0.92 1.25 -4.17
C MET A 115 -0.34 0.96 -5.56
N ARG A 116 -1.18 0.66 -6.56
CA ARG A 116 -0.73 0.39 -7.94
C ARG A 116 -0.18 1.65 -8.61
N GLY A 117 -0.82 2.80 -8.38
CA GLY A 117 -0.38 4.11 -8.83
C GLY A 117 0.98 4.49 -8.25
N ARG A 118 1.20 4.26 -6.95
CA ARG A 118 2.51 4.46 -6.31
C ARG A 118 3.59 3.58 -6.90
N PHE A 119 3.30 2.29 -7.13
CA PHE A 119 4.23 1.39 -7.79
C PHE A 119 4.59 1.91 -9.20
N ALA A 120 3.60 2.27 -10.00
CA ALA A 120 3.81 2.80 -11.35
C ALA A 120 4.63 4.11 -11.33
N PHE A 121 4.32 5.03 -10.40
CA PHE A 121 5.04 6.29 -10.24
C PHE A 121 6.52 6.06 -9.88
N SER A 122 6.79 5.17 -8.92
CA SER A 122 8.17 4.82 -8.53
C SER A 122 8.93 4.19 -9.70
N VAL A 123 8.33 3.22 -10.40
CA VAL A 123 8.96 2.53 -11.53
C VAL A 123 9.23 3.48 -12.70
N ALA A 124 8.29 4.37 -13.03
CA ALA A 124 8.45 5.37 -14.07
C ALA A 124 9.65 6.29 -13.78
N ASN A 125 9.84 6.66 -12.51
CA ASN A 125 10.87 7.59 -12.05
C ASN A 125 12.22 6.95 -11.70
N LEU A 126 12.41 5.63 -11.86
CA LEU A 126 13.72 5.00 -11.66
C LEU A 126 14.77 5.59 -12.61
N SER A 127 15.94 5.94 -12.09
CA SER A 127 17.10 6.26 -12.92
C SER A 127 17.56 5.04 -13.72
N TRP A 128 18.34 5.26 -14.78
CA TRP A 128 18.93 4.16 -15.56
C TRP A 128 19.75 3.19 -14.69
N LEU A 129 20.47 3.71 -13.70
CA LEU A 129 21.25 2.91 -12.75
C LEU A 129 20.35 2.05 -11.86
N GLU A 130 19.27 2.61 -11.33
CA GLU A 130 18.31 1.87 -10.50
C GLU A 130 17.57 0.80 -11.30
N ARG A 131 17.19 1.08 -12.56
CA ARG A 131 16.59 0.07 -13.46
C ARG A 131 17.55 -1.10 -13.71
N LYS A 132 18.84 -0.80 -13.90
CA LYS A 132 19.88 -1.83 -14.09
C LYS A 132 20.09 -2.68 -12.83
N ALA A 133 20.04 -2.06 -11.65
CA ALA A 133 20.12 -2.79 -10.38
C ALA A 133 18.88 -3.69 -10.18
N ALA A 134 17.69 -3.21 -10.54
CA ALA A 134 16.46 -3.99 -10.46
C ALA A 134 16.48 -5.24 -11.36
N ALA A 135 17.15 -5.17 -12.52
CA ALA A 135 17.33 -6.31 -13.43
C ALA A 135 18.05 -7.52 -12.80
N ALA A 136 18.79 -7.32 -11.70
CA ALA A 136 19.45 -8.42 -10.99
C ALA A 136 18.48 -9.23 -10.11
N PHE A 137 17.35 -8.63 -9.73
CA PHE A 137 16.34 -9.25 -8.85
C PHE A 137 15.09 -9.69 -9.61
N PHE A 138 14.83 -9.10 -10.77
CA PHE A 138 13.69 -9.43 -11.63
C PHE A 138 14.20 -9.94 -12.98
N ALA A 139 13.53 -10.98 -13.52
CA ALA A 139 13.87 -11.51 -14.85
C ALA A 139 13.79 -10.42 -15.94
N GLU A 140 12.84 -9.49 -15.80
CA GLU A 140 12.76 -8.25 -16.54
C GLU A 140 12.46 -7.11 -15.54
N PRO A 141 13.20 -5.98 -15.58
CA PRO A 141 12.88 -4.83 -14.74
C PRO A 141 11.43 -4.40 -14.95
N PRO A 142 10.68 -4.09 -13.89
CA PRO A 142 9.33 -3.58 -14.07
C PRO A 142 9.38 -2.30 -14.90
N THR A 143 8.43 -2.17 -15.83
CA THR A 143 8.20 -0.95 -16.60
C THR A 143 6.84 -0.37 -16.22
N ALA A 144 6.79 0.94 -16.09
CA ALA A 144 5.55 1.69 -15.91
C ALA A 144 5.76 3.14 -16.36
N THR A 145 4.65 3.83 -16.58
CA THR A 145 4.61 5.21 -17.05
C THR A 145 3.91 6.12 -16.04
N ILE A 146 4.15 7.42 -16.16
CA ILE A 146 3.42 8.42 -15.37
C ILE A 146 1.93 8.43 -15.72
N ASP A 147 1.55 8.06 -16.94
CA ASP A 147 0.15 7.93 -17.35
C ASP A 147 -0.58 6.79 -16.63
N GLU A 148 0.08 5.64 -16.46
CA GLU A 148 -0.48 4.53 -15.69
C GLU A 148 -0.64 4.92 -14.21
N ALA A 149 0.36 5.60 -13.64
CA ALA A 149 0.27 6.10 -12.27
C ALA A 149 -0.88 7.10 -12.10
N LEU A 150 -0.96 8.08 -13.00
CA LEU A 150 -1.98 9.13 -12.98
C LEU A 150 -3.39 8.52 -13.06
N LYS A 151 -3.61 7.57 -13.98
CA LYS A 151 -4.90 6.90 -14.14
C LYS A 151 -5.35 6.25 -12.83
N ASP A 152 -4.46 5.53 -12.15
CA ASP A 152 -4.81 4.89 -10.89
C ASP A 152 -5.11 5.90 -9.78
N PHE A 153 -4.31 6.96 -9.66
CA PHE A 153 -4.59 7.99 -8.66
C PHE A 153 -5.89 8.76 -8.94
N GLU A 154 -6.28 8.94 -10.20
CA GLU A 154 -7.57 9.53 -10.60
C GLU A 154 -8.74 8.61 -10.25
N GLU A 155 -8.62 7.29 -10.42
CA GLU A 155 -9.64 6.33 -9.97
C GLU A 155 -9.75 6.29 -8.44
N CYS A 156 -8.62 6.34 -7.73
CA CYS A 156 -8.61 6.47 -6.28
C CYS A 156 -9.35 7.73 -5.82
N GLU A 157 -9.11 8.86 -6.49
CA GLU A 157 -9.73 10.15 -6.17
C GLU A 157 -11.25 10.14 -6.40
N LYS A 158 -11.73 9.47 -7.46
CA LYS A 158 -13.17 9.32 -7.71
C LYS A 158 -13.89 8.56 -6.61
N LEU A 159 -13.21 7.61 -5.96
CA LEU A 159 -13.76 6.80 -4.88
C LEU A 159 -13.73 7.52 -3.52
N GLU A 160 -12.70 8.36 -3.30
CA GLU A 160 -12.47 9.06 -2.03
C GLU A 160 -12.96 10.52 -2.00
N ASP A 161 -13.37 11.08 -3.15
CA ASP A 161 -13.85 12.47 -3.31
C ASP A 161 -12.91 13.53 -2.68
N GLY A 162 -11.59 13.36 -2.89
CA GLY A 162 -10.57 14.28 -2.39
C GLY A 162 -10.19 14.12 -0.93
N ALA A 163 -10.74 13.13 -0.23
CA ALA A 163 -10.50 12.91 1.20
C ALA A 163 -9.16 12.23 1.53
N TRP A 164 -8.25 12.03 0.57
CA TRP A 164 -6.96 11.38 0.81
C TRP A 164 -5.75 12.25 0.43
N LEU A 165 -5.05 12.75 1.45
CA LEU A 165 -3.92 13.67 1.33
C LEU A 165 -2.79 13.10 0.49
N GLU A 166 -2.35 11.87 0.78
CA GLU A 166 -1.27 11.22 0.02
C GLU A 166 -1.65 11.07 -1.45
N ASN A 167 -2.90 10.66 -1.74
CA ASN A 167 -3.37 10.53 -3.13
C ASN A 167 -3.32 11.86 -3.88
N ASN A 168 -3.82 12.94 -3.26
CA ASN A 168 -3.78 14.30 -3.82
C ASN A 168 -2.34 14.76 -4.11
N LEU A 169 -1.40 14.49 -3.21
CA LEU A 169 0.01 14.81 -3.42
C LEU A 169 0.59 14.06 -4.63
N TYR A 170 0.27 12.77 -4.80
CA TYR A 170 0.75 12.00 -5.95
C TYR A 170 0.08 12.39 -7.28
N LEU A 171 -1.22 12.72 -7.27
CA LEU A 171 -1.90 13.32 -8.43
C LEU A 171 -1.18 14.59 -8.88
N ALA A 172 -0.91 15.49 -7.94
CA ALA A 172 -0.17 16.71 -8.21
C ALA A 172 1.19 16.43 -8.85
N LYS A 173 1.98 15.52 -8.27
CA LYS A 173 3.30 15.13 -8.81
C LYS A 173 3.20 14.61 -10.24
N CYS A 174 2.22 13.76 -10.54
CA CYS A 174 1.99 13.22 -11.88
C CYS A 174 1.64 14.32 -12.87
N TYR A 175 0.67 15.19 -12.56
CA TYR A 175 0.27 16.29 -13.45
C TYR A 175 1.42 17.28 -13.70
N LEU A 176 2.18 17.64 -12.67
CA LEU A 176 3.34 18.51 -12.81
C LEU A 176 4.40 17.90 -13.73
N GLN A 177 4.70 16.61 -13.57
CA GLN A 177 5.66 15.89 -14.41
C GLN A 177 5.20 15.80 -15.88
N LYS A 178 3.88 15.79 -16.12
CA LYS A 178 3.29 15.87 -17.46
C LYS A 178 3.15 17.29 -18.00
N GLY A 179 3.58 18.31 -17.26
CA GLY A 179 3.49 19.71 -17.65
C GLY A 179 2.09 20.35 -17.48
N ASN A 180 1.12 19.63 -16.92
CA ASN A 180 -0.20 20.16 -16.59
C ASN A 180 -0.13 20.89 -15.24
N LYS A 181 0.40 22.12 -15.28
CA LYS A 181 0.64 22.95 -14.09
C LYS A 181 -0.64 23.28 -13.33
N ASP A 182 -1.74 23.57 -14.03
CA ASP A 182 -3.01 23.96 -13.43
C ASP A 182 -3.60 22.82 -12.58
N SER A 183 -3.64 21.61 -13.12
CA SER A 183 -4.11 20.43 -12.37
C SER A 183 -3.15 20.09 -11.22
N GLY A 184 -1.84 20.20 -11.47
CA GLY A 184 -0.83 20.06 -10.41
C GLY A 184 -1.06 20.98 -9.23
N ILE A 185 -1.27 22.28 -9.47
CA ILE A 185 -1.55 23.28 -8.44
C ILE A 185 -2.89 23.00 -7.74
N LYS A 186 -3.94 22.61 -8.48
CA LYS A 186 -5.25 22.25 -7.90
C LYS A 186 -5.08 21.18 -6.81
N TYR A 187 -4.44 20.07 -7.13
CA TYR A 187 -4.30 18.95 -6.19
C TYR A 187 -3.32 19.24 -5.04
N LEU A 188 -2.30 20.08 -5.26
CA LEU A 188 -1.46 20.56 -4.16
C LEU A 188 -2.25 21.41 -3.15
N LYS A 189 -3.14 22.29 -3.62
CA LYS A 189 -3.99 23.07 -2.72
C LYS A 189 -4.89 22.17 -1.87
N LEU A 190 -5.55 21.20 -2.51
CA LEU A 190 -6.35 20.20 -1.79
C LEU A 190 -5.53 19.52 -0.69
N ALA A 191 -4.36 18.97 -1.03
CA ALA A 191 -3.48 18.31 -0.05
C ALA A 191 -3.01 19.24 1.09
N VAL A 192 -2.80 20.53 0.82
CA VAL A 192 -2.35 21.52 1.82
C VAL A 192 -3.49 21.95 2.75
N GLU A 193 -4.72 21.98 2.27
CA GLU A 193 -5.91 22.41 3.03
C GLU A 193 -6.48 21.32 3.94
N MET A 194 -6.11 20.05 3.72
CA MET A 194 -6.52 18.92 4.56
C MET A 194 -5.90 19.00 5.96
N GLU A 195 -6.62 18.47 6.97
CA GLU A 195 -6.06 18.24 8.30
C GLU A 195 -5.02 17.11 8.26
N ALA A 196 -3.96 17.21 9.07
CA ALA A 196 -2.90 16.22 9.16
C ALA A 196 -2.84 15.66 10.58
N ASP A 197 -3.33 14.44 10.74
CA ASP A 197 -3.65 13.85 12.04
C ASP A 197 -2.40 13.27 12.73
N ASP A 198 -1.43 12.81 11.93
CA ASP A 198 -0.17 12.23 12.41
C ASP A 198 1.09 12.87 11.81
N ASP A 199 2.25 12.47 12.32
CA ASP A 199 3.55 12.99 11.86
C ASP A 199 3.85 12.65 10.39
N GLY A 200 3.38 11.50 9.91
CA GLY A 200 3.54 11.10 8.51
C GLY A 200 2.73 11.98 7.56
N GLU A 201 1.48 12.28 7.91
CA GLU A 201 0.65 13.21 7.16
C GLU A 201 1.20 14.64 7.20
N ARG A 202 1.78 15.08 8.32
CA ARG A 202 2.45 16.38 8.40
C ARG A 202 3.64 16.47 7.46
N ASP A 203 4.43 15.41 7.34
CA ASP A 203 5.54 15.35 6.37
C ASP A 203 5.04 15.43 4.93
N LEU A 204 3.97 14.71 4.59
CA LEU A 204 3.34 14.77 3.26
C LEU A 204 2.77 16.17 2.96
N GLN A 205 2.08 16.79 3.92
CA GLN A 205 1.54 18.13 3.79
C GLN A 205 2.65 19.17 3.62
N ALA A 206 3.77 19.04 4.34
CA ALA A 206 4.93 19.90 4.20
C ALA A 206 5.57 19.78 2.81
N GLU A 207 5.65 18.56 2.25
CA GLU A 207 6.08 18.36 0.87
C GLU A 207 5.14 19.06 -0.12
N ALA A 208 3.82 18.92 0.07
CA ALA A 208 2.81 19.56 -0.77
C ALA A 208 2.97 21.09 -0.75
N LYS A 209 3.13 21.71 0.43
CA LYS A 209 3.38 23.16 0.59
C LYS A 209 4.61 23.60 -0.19
N LYS A 210 5.72 22.89 -0.05
CA LYS A 210 6.98 23.20 -0.75
C LYS A 210 6.83 23.12 -2.27
N LEU A 211 6.13 22.10 -2.77
CA LEU A 211 5.83 21.98 -4.21
C LEU A 211 4.91 23.10 -4.68
N LEU A 212 3.93 23.50 -3.88
CA LEU A 212 2.99 24.57 -4.23
C LEU A 212 3.70 25.92 -4.35
N GLU A 213 4.56 26.26 -3.38
CA GLU A 213 5.37 27.49 -3.41
C GLU A 213 6.30 27.55 -4.63
N LYS A 214 6.89 26.41 -5.00
CA LYS A 214 7.78 26.31 -6.16
C LYS A 214 7.03 26.53 -7.47
N ASN A 215 5.79 26.06 -7.57
CA ASN A 215 5.01 26.07 -8.81
C ASN A 215 3.98 27.21 -8.88
N SER A 216 3.72 27.97 -7.82
CA SER A 216 2.75 29.09 -7.86
C SER A 216 3.35 30.43 -8.30
N LYS A 217 4.63 30.42 -8.71
CA LYS A 217 5.32 31.53 -9.37
C LYS A 217 5.22 31.40 -10.89
#